data_AF-A0A376MRT4-F1
#
_entry.id   AF-A0A376MRT4-F1
#
_cell.length_a   1.000
_cell.length_b   1.000
_cell.length_c   1.000
_cell.angle_alpha   90.00
_cell.angle_beta   90.00
_cell.angle_gamma   90.00
#
_symmetry.space_group_name_H-M   'P 1'
#
loop_
_entity.id
_entity.type
_entity.pdbx_description
1 polymer ?
#
loop_
_entity_poly.entity_id
_entity_poly.type
_entity_poly.pdbx_seq_one_letter_code
_entity_poly.pdbx_strand_id
1 'polypeptide(L)'
;MSIKTSNTDFKTRIRQQIEDPIMRKAVANAQQRIGANRQKMVDELGHWEEWRDRAAQIRDHVLSNLDAYLYQLSEKVTQNGGHVYFAKTKEDATRYILQVAQRKNARKVVKSKSMVTEEIGVNHVLQDAGIQVIETDLGEYILQLDQDPPSHVVVPAIHKDRHQIRRVLHERLGYEGPETPEAMTLFIRQKIREDFLSAEIGITGCNFAVAETGSVCLVTNEGNARMCTTLPKTHIAVMGMERIAPTFAEVDVLIAMLARSAVGARLTGYNTWLTGPREAGHVDGPEEFHLVIVDNGRF
;
A
#
# COMPACT_ATOMS: atom_id res chain seq x y z
N MET A 1 -6.08 12.99 -16.68
CA MET A 1 -5.92 14.12 -15.75
C MET A 1 -5.00 13.72 -14.59
N SER A 2 -3.98 14.52 -14.29
CA SER A 2 -3.13 14.38 -13.10
C SER A 2 -3.96 14.57 -11.83
N ILE A 3 -3.61 13.86 -10.75
CA ILE A 3 -4.26 14.03 -9.44
C ILE A 3 -4.09 15.48 -8.99
N LYS A 4 -5.21 16.18 -8.76
CA LYS A 4 -5.22 17.57 -8.25
C LYS A 4 -5.54 17.52 -6.76
N THR A 5 -4.52 17.76 -5.93
CA THR A 5 -4.63 17.67 -4.46
C THR A 5 -5.06 18.98 -3.79
N SER A 6 -5.19 20.07 -4.55
CA SER A 6 -5.62 21.37 -4.01
C SER A 6 -6.19 22.26 -5.11
N ASN A 7 -7.22 23.03 -4.75
CA ASN A 7 -7.78 24.09 -5.60
C ASN A 7 -7.06 25.44 -5.44
N THR A 8 -6.15 25.56 -4.47
CA THR A 8 -5.35 26.76 -4.22
C THR A 8 -4.16 26.82 -5.18
N ASP A 9 -3.80 28.02 -5.65
CA ASP A 9 -2.62 28.19 -6.50
C ASP A 9 -1.33 27.82 -5.78
N PHE A 10 -0.34 27.38 -6.55
CA PHE A 10 0.92 26.84 -6.03
C PHE A 10 1.67 27.83 -5.12
N LYS A 11 1.73 29.12 -5.49
CA LYS A 11 2.49 30.12 -4.73
C LYS A 11 1.80 30.47 -3.42
N THR A 12 0.48 30.60 -3.42
CA THR A 12 -0.31 30.83 -2.21
C THR A 12 -0.21 29.63 -1.28
N ARG A 13 -0.30 28.40 -1.81
CA ARG A 13 -0.13 27.19 -1.01
C ARG A 13 1.26 27.12 -0.35
N ILE A 14 2.32 27.49 -1.07
CA ILE A 14 3.67 27.58 -0.49
C ILE A 14 3.69 28.54 0.70
N ARG A 15 3.16 29.77 0.55
CA ARG A 15 3.18 30.76 1.64
C ARG A 15 2.43 30.25 2.86
N GLN A 16 1.21 29.74 2.66
CA GLN A 16 0.38 29.20 3.74
C GLN A 16 1.10 28.07 4.50
N GLN A 17 1.72 27.14 3.77
CA GLN A 17 2.35 25.96 4.38
C GLN A 17 3.72 26.27 5.00
N ILE A 18 4.48 27.23 4.47
CA ILE A 18 5.73 27.67 5.11
C ILE A 18 5.45 28.40 6.44
N GLU A 19 4.28 29.00 6.57
CA GLU A 19 3.87 29.70 7.79
C GLU A 19 3.20 28.77 8.81
N ASP A 20 2.89 27.51 8.48
CA ASP A 20 2.32 26.53 9.42
C ASP A 20 3.41 25.96 10.36
N PRO A 21 3.45 26.37 11.64
CA PRO A 21 4.50 25.93 12.56
C PRO A 21 4.30 24.48 13.01
N ILE A 22 3.06 23.98 13.02
CA ILE A 22 2.75 22.62 13.48
C ILE A 22 3.23 21.63 12.43
N MET A 23 2.81 21.82 11.17
CA MET A 23 3.21 20.97 10.05
C MET A 23 4.73 20.99 9.90
N ARG A 24 5.38 22.16 9.91
CA ARG A 24 6.83 22.27 9.76
C ARG A 24 7.60 21.52 10.86
N LYS A 25 7.15 21.65 12.11
CA LYS A 25 7.76 20.94 13.24
C LYS A 25 7.55 19.43 13.11
N ALA A 26 6.36 18.99 12.71
CA ALA A 26 6.04 17.58 12.52
C ALA A 26 6.92 16.95 11.43
N VAL A 27 7.03 17.59 10.27
CA VAL A 27 7.87 17.13 9.15
C VAL A 27 9.35 17.08 9.54
N ALA A 28 9.88 18.15 10.15
CA ALA A 28 11.29 18.20 10.55
C ALA A 28 11.66 17.11 11.56
N ASN A 29 10.82 16.91 12.59
CA ASN A 29 11.03 15.86 13.58
C ASN A 29 11.02 14.47 12.96
N ALA A 30 10.08 14.21 12.05
CA ALA A 30 9.98 12.92 11.40
C ALA A 30 11.16 12.64 10.47
N GLN A 31 11.61 13.63 9.68
CA GLN A 31 12.82 13.51 8.86
C GLN A 31 14.06 13.21 9.69
N GLN A 32 14.26 13.94 10.79
CA GLN A 32 15.40 13.72 11.68
C GLN A 32 15.38 12.30 12.27
N ARG A 33 14.22 11.85 12.77
CA ARG A 33 14.06 10.52 13.38
C ARG A 33 14.26 9.39 12.37
N ILE A 34 13.62 9.47 11.21
CA ILE A 34 13.75 8.46 10.14
C ILE A 34 15.18 8.42 9.62
N GLY A 35 15.79 9.58 9.41
CA GLY A 35 17.18 9.70 8.96
C GLY A 35 18.18 9.09 9.94
N ALA A 36 18.05 9.40 11.24
CA ALA A 36 18.92 8.85 12.28
C ALA A 36 18.78 7.32 12.40
N ASN A 37 17.55 6.80 12.38
CA ASN A 37 17.29 5.36 12.42
C ASN A 37 17.87 4.65 11.20
N ARG A 38 17.68 5.24 10.01
CA ARG A 38 18.28 4.72 8.77
C ARG A 38 19.79 4.67 8.88
N GLN A 39 20.44 5.74 9.33
CA GLN A 39 21.90 5.77 9.44
C GLN A 39 22.42 4.67 10.37
N LYS A 40 21.79 4.47 11.53
CA LYS A 40 22.14 3.38 12.44
C LYS A 40 22.06 2.01 11.76
N MET A 41 21.02 1.75 10.97
CA MET A 41 20.87 0.47 10.26
C MET A 41 21.85 0.30 9.10
N VAL A 42 22.22 1.40 8.44
CA VAL A 42 23.25 1.44 7.41
C VAL A 42 24.61 1.09 8.01
N ASP A 43 24.97 1.72 9.12
CA ASP A 43 26.23 1.47 9.81
C ASP A 43 26.31 0.03 10.33
N GLU A 44 25.20 -0.51 10.85
CA GLU A 44 25.12 -1.88 11.36
C GLU A 44 25.24 -2.94 10.25
N LEU A 45 24.64 -2.70 9.08
CA LEU A 45 24.70 -3.66 7.97
C LEU A 45 26.13 -3.83 7.45
N GLY A 46 26.92 -2.75 7.46
CA GLY A 46 28.20 -2.69 6.78
C GLY A 46 28.05 -2.76 5.25
N HIS A 47 29.13 -2.49 4.52
CA HIS A 47 29.19 -2.66 3.05
C HIS A 47 28.00 -2.05 2.29
N TRP A 48 27.47 -0.92 2.76
CA TRP A 48 26.20 -0.37 2.29
C TRP A 48 26.14 -0.10 0.79
N GLU A 49 27.23 0.41 0.23
CA GLU A 49 27.31 0.66 -1.22
C GLU A 49 27.31 -0.65 -2.02
N GLU A 50 27.93 -1.73 -1.53
CA GLU A 50 27.88 -3.04 -2.19
C GLU A 50 26.45 -3.61 -2.19
N TRP A 51 25.70 -3.43 -1.10
CA TRP A 51 24.28 -3.80 -1.05
C TRP A 51 23.43 -2.98 -2.02
N ARG A 52 23.70 -1.67 -2.14
CA ARG A 52 23.04 -0.79 -3.12
C ARG A 52 23.34 -1.22 -4.54
N ASP A 53 24.61 -1.50 -4.85
CA ASP A 53 25.04 -1.95 -6.17
C ASP A 53 24.39 -3.29 -6.52
N ARG A 54 24.34 -4.24 -5.56
CA ARG A 54 23.67 -5.52 -5.77
C ARG A 54 22.18 -5.34 -6.03
N ALA A 55 21.50 -4.49 -5.25
CA ALA A 55 20.08 -4.19 -5.47
C ALA A 55 19.84 -3.52 -6.83
N ALA A 56 20.71 -2.59 -7.24
CA ALA A 56 20.64 -1.93 -8.55
C ALA A 56 20.82 -2.94 -9.69
N GLN A 57 21.83 -3.81 -9.62
CA GLN A 57 22.06 -4.87 -10.61
C GLN A 57 20.85 -5.79 -10.77
N ILE A 58 20.19 -6.17 -9.67
CA ILE A 58 18.96 -6.96 -9.71
C ILE A 58 17.86 -6.21 -10.47
N ARG A 59 17.67 -4.93 -10.15
CA ARG A 59 16.65 -4.10 -10.81
C ARG A 59 16.94 -3.92 -12.29
N ASP A 60 18.18 -3.61 -12.66
CA ASP A 60 18.58 -3.41 -14.05
C ASP A 60 18.44 -4.69 -14.87
N HIS A 61 18.75 -5.84 -14.28
CA HIS A 61 18.55 -7.14 -14.91
C HIS A 61 17.06 -7.42 -15.14
N VAL A 62 16.20 -7.15 -14.14
CA VAL A 62 14.74 -7.29 -14.30
C VAL A 62 14.21 -6.37 -15.38
N LEU A 63 14.64 -5.11 -15.43
CA LEU A 63 14.20 -4.16 -16.44
C LEU A 63 14.64 -4.56 -17.85
N SER A 64 15.84 -5.13 -17.99
CA SER A 64 16.36 -5.61 -19.28
C SER A 64 15.68 -6.88 -19.79
N ASN A 65 14.96 -7.61 -18.93
CA ASN A 65 14.28 -8.87 -19.23
C ASN A 65 12.81 -8.84 -18.77
N LEU A 66 12.21 -7.65 -18.76
CA LEU A 66 10.96 -7.39 -18.06
C LEU A 66 9.80 -8.20 -18.66
N ASP A 67 9.76 -8.30 -19.99
CA ASP A 67 8.78 -9.09 -20.73
C ASP A 67 8.81 -10.58 -20.35
N ALA A 68 10.01 -11.17 -20.29
CA ALA A 68 10.18 -12.56 -19.90
C ALA A 68 9.72 -12.81 -18.47
N TYR A 69 10.04 -11.91 -17.54
CA TYR A 69 9.62 -12.05 -16.15
C TYR A 69 8.13 -11.76 -15.93
N LEU A 70 7.54 -10.81 -16.65
CA LEU A 70 6.09 -10.58 -16.63
C LEU A 70 5.35 -11.80 -17.16
N TYR A 71 5.85 -12.40 -18.24
CA TYR A 71 5.29 -13.64 -18.78
C TYR A 71 5.39 -14.78 -17.76
N GLN A 72 6.58 -15.02 -17.20
CA GLN A 72 6.79 -16.06 -16.19
C GLN A 72 5.88 -15.87 -14.97
N LEU A 73 5.80 -14.65 -14.45
CA LEU A 73 4.91 -14.28 -13.35
C LEU A 73 3.45 -14.59 -13.70
N SER A 74 3.02 -14.22 -14.92
CA SER A 74 1.64 -14.41 -15.35
C SER A 74 1.24 -15.88 -15.46
N GLU A 75 2.16 -16.70 -15.99
CA GLU A 75 2.01 -18.16 -16.06
C GLU A 75 1.90 -18.76 -14.65
N LYS A 76 2.78 -18.34 -13.73
CA LYS A 76 2.78 -18.86 -12.37
C LYS A 76 1.55 -18.47 -11.57
N VAL A 77 1.10 -17.22 -11.66
CA VAL A 77 -0.14 -16.78 -11.01
C VAL A 77 -1.34 -17.56 -11.53
N THR A 78 -1.41 -17.78 -12.86
CA THR A 78 -2.48 -18.57 -13.48
C THR A 78 -2.43 -20.04 -13.05
N GLN A 79 -1.24 -20.64 -13.00
CA GLN A 79 -1.03 -22.01 -12.50
C GLN A 79 -1.48 -22.17 -11.05
N ASN A 80 -1.30 -21.14 -10.22
CA ASN A 80 -1.75 -21.12 -8.83
C ASN A 80 -3.26 -20.83 -8.68
N GLY A 81 -4.01 -20.71 -9.79
CA GLY A 81 -5.46 -20.46 -9.76
C GLY A 81 -5.84 -18.97 -9.64
N GLY A 82 -4.89 -18.06 -9.83
CA GLY A 82 -5.14 -16.63 -9.90
C GLY A 82 -5.48 -16.15 -11.31
N HIS A 83 -5.94 -14.89 -11.40
CA HIS A 83 -6.19 -14.19 -12.66
C HIS A 83 -5.22 -13.04 -12.84
N VAL A 84 -4.68 -12.86 -14.05
CA VAL A 84 -3.79 -11.75 -14.36
C VAL A 84 -4.43 -10.81 -15.37
N TYR A 85 -4.35 -9.51 -15.11
CA TYR A 85 -4.79 -8.47 -16.03
C TYR A 85 -3.68 -7.45 -16.26
N PHE A 86 -3.22 -7.33 -17.50
CA PHE A 86 -2.28 -6.30 -17.92
C PHE A 86 -3.06 -5.05 -18.35
N ALA A 87 -2.87 -3.97 -17.60
CA ALA A 87 -3.49 -2.68 -17.83
C ALA A 87 -2.46 -1.71 -18.45
N LYS A 88 -2.72 -1.28 -19.70
CA LYS A 88 -1.88 -0.29 -20.37
C LYS A 88 -2.04 1.10 -19.75
N THR A 89 -3.28 1.44 -19.40
CA THR A 89 -3.63 2.75 -18.82
C THR A 89 -4.24 2.60 -17.43
N LYS A 90 -4.27 3.69 -16.66
CA LYS A 90 -5.01 3.73 -15.40
C LYS A 90 -6.50 3.42 -15.61
N GLU A 91 -7.10 3.89 -16.71
CA GLU A 91 -8.51 3.63 -17.04
C GLU A 91 -8.77 2.14 -17.29
N ASP A 92 -7.83 1.42 -17.93
CA ASP A 92 -7.93 -0.03 -18.10
C ASP A 92 -7.90 -0.75 -16.75
N ALA A 93 -6.98 -0.37 -15.88
CA ALA A 93 -6.83 -0.95 -14.55
C ALA A 93 -8.10 -0.74 -13.71
N THR A 94 -8.58 0.50 -13.60
CA THR A 94 -9.77 0.81 -12.80
C THR A 94 -11.03 0.19 -13.39
N ARG A 95 -11.15 0.10 -14.72
CA ARG A 95 -12.28 -0.57 -15.37
C ARG A 95 -12.32 -2.05 -15.05
N TYR A 96 -11.17 -2.74 -15.10
CA TYR A 96 -11.10 -4.15 -14.72
C TYR A 96 -11.47 -4.37 -13.25
N ILE A 97 -10.91 -3.55 -12.35
CA ILE A 97 -11.20 -3.63 -10.90
C ILE A 97 -12.70 -3.41 -10.65
N LEU A 98 -13.31 -2.41 -11.29
CA LEU A 98 -14.75 -2.16 -11.19
C LEU A 98 -15.58 -3.33 -11.71
N GLN A 99 -15.19 -3.95 -12.83
CA GLN A 99 -15.88 -5.12 -13.38
C GLN A 99 -15.81 -6.32 -12.43
N VAL A 100 -14.65 -6.56 -11.79
CA VAL A 100 -14.52 -7.58 -10.74
C VAL A 100 -15.49 -7.26 -9.59
N ALA A 101 -15.50 -6.01 -9.12
CA ALA A 101 -16.37 -5.59 -8.02
C ALA A 101 -17.87 -5.77 -8.34
N GLN A 102 -18.29 -5.41 -9.55
CA GLN A 102 -19.65 -5.59 -10.03
C GLN A 102 -20.03 -7.07 -10.14
N ARG A 103 -19.16 -7.93 -10.69
CA ARG A 103 -19.39 -9.38 -10.76
C ARG A 103 -19.55 -10.02 -9.39
N LYS A 104 -18.85 -9.49 -8.38
CA LYS A 104 -18.97 -9.93 -6.99
C LYS A 104 -20.14 -9.29 -6.24
N ASN A 105 -20.91 -8.42 -6.89
CA ASN A 105 -21.96 -7.62 -6.26
C ASN A 105 -21.45 -6.89 -4.99
N ALA A 106 -20.19 -6.45 -5.03
CA ALA A 106 -19.52 -5.85 -3.88
C ALA A 106 -20.20 -4.54 -3.50
N ARG A 107 -20.52 -4.38 -2.22
CA ARG A 107 -21.01 -3.12 -1.65
C ARG A 107 -19.91 -2.43 -0.86
N LYS A 108 -18.95 -3.21 -0.35
CA LYS A 108 -17.85 -2.72 0.45
C LYS A 108 -16.52 -3.36 0.03
N VAL A 109 -15.51 -2.51 -0.10
CA VAL A 109 -14.12 -2.84 -0.36
C VAL A 109 -13.27 -2.35 0.79
N VAL A 110 -12.42 -3.22 1.31
CA VAL A 110 -11.33 -2.83 2.23
C VAL A 110 -10.03 -2.77 1.46
N LYS A 111 -9.26 -1.71 1.67
CA LYS A 111 -8.07 -1.43 0.88
C LYS A 111 -6.88 -1.14 1.79
N SER A 112 -5.76 -1.81 1.54
CA SER A 112 -4.50 -1.45 2.17
C SER A 112 -3.89 -0.23 1.47
N LYS A 113 -3.03 0.50 2.18
CA LYS A 113 -2.27 1.60 1.59
C LYS A 113 -1.47 1.13 0.37
N SER A 114 -1.60 1.84 -0.74
CA SER A 114 -0.85 1.58 -1.97
C SER A 114 -0.79 2.83 -2.84
N MET A 115 0.42 3.20 -3.25
CA MET A 115 0.62 4.36 -4.13
C MET A 115 0.09 4.10 -5.54
N VAL A 116 0.15 2.85 -6.03
CA VAL A 116 -0.31 2.52 -7.38
C VAL A 116 -1.83 2.66 -7.48
N THR A 117 -2.56 2.24 -6.45
CA THR A 117 -4.02 2.40 -6.42
C THR A 117 -4.46 3.85 -6.27
N GLU A 118 -3.65 4.66 -5.58
CA GLU A 118 -3.85 6.12 -5.47
C GLU A 118 -3.62 6.79 -6.82
N GLU A 119 -2.49 6.48 -7.48
CA GLU A 119 -2.12 6.99 -8.81
C GLU A 119 -3.23 6.77 -9.85
N ILE A 120 -3.80 5.56 -9.89
CA ILE A 120 -4.85 5.22 -10.85
C ILE A 120 -6.25 5.67 -10.41
N GLY A 121 -6.41 6.16 -9.17
CA GLY A 121 -7.68 6.68 -8.65
C GLY A 121 -8.73 5.61 -8.38
N VAL A 122 -8.33 4.41 -7.90
CA VAL A 122 -9.26 3.28 -7.65
C VAL A 122 -10.42 3.70 -6.74
N ASN A 123 -10.13 4.44 -5.69
CA ASN A 123 -11.14 4.81 -4.68
C ASN A 123 -12.28 5.61 -5.33
N HIS A 124 -11.95 6.63 -6.12
CA HIS A 124 -12.96 7.45 -6.81
C HIS A 124 -13.81 6.63 -7.76
N VAL A 125 -13.21 5.77 -8.60
CA VAL A 125 -13.97 4.97 -9.57
C VAL A 125 -14.96 4.01 -8.89
N LEU A 126 -14.56 3.39 -7.77
CA LEU A 126 -15.44 2.50 -7.02
C LEU A 126 -16.52 3.28 -6.26
N GLN A 127 -16.18 4.41 -5.65
CA GLN A 127 -17.13 5.28 -4.94
C GLN A 127 -18.18 5.88 -5.88
N ASP A 128 -17.79 6.31 -7.09
CA ASP A 128 -18.70 6.81 -8.13
C ASP A 128 -19.69 5.72 -8.59
N ALA A 129 -19.30 4.44 -8.47
CA ALA A 129 -20.16 3.29 -8.73
C ALA A 129 -21.02 2.88 -7.52
N GLY A 130 -21.01 3.64 -6.42
CA GLY A 130 -21.78 3.36 -5.20
C GLY A 130 -21.17 2.29 -4.29
N ILE A 131 -19.89 1.95 -4.48
CA ILE A 131 -19.17 0.97 -3.66
C ILE A 131 -18.42 1.72 -2.56
N GLN A 132 -18.65 1.33 -1.30
CA GLN A 132 -17.93 1.90 -0.17
C GLN A 132 -16.48 1.38 -0.17
N VAL A 133 -15.50 2.28 -0.20
CA VAL A 133 -14.08 1.93 -0.10
C VAL A 133 -13.54 2.41 1.23
N ILE A 134 -13.00 1.50 2.04
CA ILE A 134 -12.43 1.77 3.36
C ILE A 134 -10.92 1.56 3.32
N GLU A 135 -10.15 2.62 3.59
CA GLU A 135 -8.71 2.49 3.82
C GLU A 135 -8.47 1.80 5.16
N THR A 136 -7.49 0.92 5.21
CA THR A 136 -7.22 0.12 6.41
C THR A 136 -5.91 0.46 7.09
N ASP A 137 -5.04 1.22 6.44
CA ASP A 137 -3.86 1.84 7.05
C ASP A 137 -4.31 2.95 7.98
N LEU A 138 -3.73 3.00 9.18
CA LEU A 138 -4.16 3.94 10.20
C LEU A 138 -4.10 5.40 9.71
N GLY A 139 -3.00 5.76 9.05
CA GLY A 139 -2.79 7.12 8.56
C GLY A 139 -3.72 7.46 7.40
N GLU A 140 -3.86 6.55 6.41
CA GLU A 140 -4.79 6.74 5.29
C GLU A 140 -6.25 6.78 5.77
N TYR A 141 -6.64 5.98 6.76
CA TYR A 141 -7.99 5.98 7.31
C TYR A 141 -8.32 7.31 7.99
N ILE A 142 -7.39 7.85 8.79
CA ILE A 142 -7.57 9.18 9.41
C ILE A 142 -7.74 10.26 8.33
N LEU A 143 -6.91 10.23 7.29
CA LEU A 143 -6.97 11.16 6.18
C LEU A 143 -8.28 11.02 5.38
N GLN A 144 -8.75 9.79 5.17
CA GLN A 144 -10.03 9.51 4.54
C GLN A 144 -11.21 10.11 5.32
N LEU A 145 -11.21 9.99 6.65
CA LEU A 145 -12.23 10.61 7.53
C LEU A 145 -12.19 12.14 7.49
N ASP A 146 -11.00 12.71 7.34
CA ASP A 146 -10.78 14.16 7.31
C ASP A 146 -10.92 14.75 5.89
N GLN A 147 -11.06 13.90 4.85
CA GLN A 147 -11.04 14.28 3.44
C GLN A 147 -9.77 15.07 3.05
N ASP A 148 -8.62 14.64 3.58
CA ASP A 148 -7.33 15.31 3.44
C ASP A 148 -6.35 14.41 2.67
N PRO A 149 -5.62 14.88 1.65
CA PRO A 149 -4.67 14.05 0.93
C PRO A 149 -3.44 13.63 1.76
N PRO A 150 -2.81 12.48 1.41
CA PRO A 150 -1.55 12.08 2.00
C PRO A 150 -0.40 13.01 1.60
N SER A 151 0.54 13.19 2.53
CA SER A 151 1.66 14.15 2.40
C SER A 151 3.04 13.49 2.34
N HIS A 152 3.14 12.20 2.69
CA HIS A 152 4.39 11.45 2.64
C HIS A 152 4.15 9.98 2.31
N VAL A 153 5.01 9.40 1.47
CA VAL A 153 4.82 8.06 0.90
C VAL A 153 4.84 6.95 1.96
N VAL A 154 5.60 7.10 3.05
CA VAL A 154 5.71 6.10 4.13
C VAL A 154 4.82 6.43 5.34
N VAL A 155 4.50 7.71 5.53
CA VAL A 155 3.84 8.21 6.75
C VAL A 155 2.77 9.22 6.31
N PRO A 156 1.63 8.76 5.79
CA PRO A 156 0.75 9.61 4.98
C PRO A 156 0.27 10.87 5.71
N ALA A 157 -0.04 10.74 7.00
CA ALA A 157 -0.48 11.82 7.88
C ALA A 157 0.66 12.55 8.64
N ILE A 158 1.90 12.56 8.15
CA ILE A 158 3.08 13.17 8.83
C ILE A 158 2.88 14.64 9.22
N HIS A 159 1.97 15.35 8.55
CA HIS A 159 1.67 16.76 8.80
C HIS A 159 0.65 16.98 9.92
N LYS A 160 0.01 15.92 10.44
CA LYS A 160 -0.96 16.01 11.53
C LYS A 160 -0.34 15.59 12.86
N ASP A 161 -0.65 16.34 13.90
CA ASP A 161 -0.32 15.96 15.27
C ASP A 161 -1.43 15.15 15.95
N ARG A 162 -1.14 14.64 17.15
CA ARG A 162 -2.08 13.80 17.91
C ARG A 162 -3.37 14.54 18.31
N HIS A 163 -3.31 15.85 18.50
CA HIS A 163 -4.47 16.66 18.91
C HIS A 163 -5.45 16.77 17.74
N GLN A 164 -4.92 17.05 16.55
CA GLN A 164 -5.69 17.08 15.31
C GLN A 164 -6.31 15.71 15.02
N ILE A 165 -5.55 14.62 15.18
CA ILE A 165 -6.07 13.26 15.01
C ILE A 165 -7.23 12.99 15.98
N ARG A 166 -7.08 13.28 17.28
CA ARG A 166 -8.15 13.07 18.27
C ARG A 166 -9.41 13.85 17.91
N ARG A 167 -9.26 15.09 17.45
CA ARG A 167 -10.38 15.92 17.00
C ARG A 167 -11.13 15.27 15.83
N VAL A 168 -10.43 14.79 14.81
CA VAL A 168 -11.04 14.07 13.68
C VAL A 168 -11.83 12.85 14.16
N LEU A 169 -11.25 12.05 15.06
CA LEU A 169 -11.94 10.87 15.61
C LEU A 169 -13.17 11.24 16.44
N HIS A 170 -13.11 12.34 17.19
CA HIS A 170 -14.25 12.85 17.93
C HIS A 170 -15.38 13.29 17.00
N GLU A 171 -15.07 14.18 16.05
CA GLU A 171 -16.05 14.78 15.14
C GLU A 171 -16.67 13.78 14.16
N ARG A 172 -15.89 12.81 13.68
CA ARG A 172 -16.33 11.85 12.66
C ARG A 172 -16.89 10.55 13.24
N LEU A 173 -16.36 10.10 14.37
CA LEU A 173 -16.65 8.76 14.92
C LEU A 173 -17.11 8.79 16.39
N GLY A 174 -17.22 9.96 17.02
CA GLY A 174 -17.67 10.09 18.41
C GLY A 174 -16.66 9.60 19.45
N TYR A 175 -15.36 9.66 19.15
CA TYR A 175 -14.32 9.27 20.12
C TYR A 175 -14.22 10.25 21.30
N GLU A 176 -14.37 9.76 22.53
CA GLU A 176 -14.24 10.55 23.77
C GLU A 176 -13.05 10.13 24.65
N GLY A 177 -12.26 9.17 24.20
CA GLY A 177 -11.17 8.61 24.98
C GLY A 177 -9.92 9.51 25.13
N PRO A 178 -8.90 9.00 25.84
CA PRO A 178 -7.64 9.71 26.07
C PRO A 178 -6.90 10.08 24.78
N GLU A 179 -6.14 11.16 24.81
CA GLU A 179 -5.29 11.59 23.70
C GLU A 179 -3.93 10.86 23.68
N THR A 180 -3.99 9.53 23.73
CA THR A 180 -2.80 8.68 23.60
C THR A 180 -2.86 7.92 22.28
N PRO A 181 -1.73 7.76 21.56
CA PRO A 181 -1.69 6.98 20.33
C PRO A 181 -2.28 5.57 20.51
N GLU A 182 -2.03 4.93 21.65
CA GLU A 182 -2.51 3.60 21.98
C GLU A 182 -4.03 3.54 22.07
N ALA A 183 -4.66 4.49 22.78
CA ALA A 183 -6.11 4.52 22.96
C ALA A 183 -6.84 4.85 21.65
N MET A 184 -6.32 5.80 20.86
CA MET A 184 -6.89 6.15 19.56
C MET A 184 -6.75 5.00 18.55
N THR A 185 -5.59 4.35 18.51
CA THR A 185 -5.36 3.19 17.63
C THR A 185 -6.28 2.02 18.00
N LEU A 186 -6.46 1.75 19.30
CA LEU A 186 -7.36 0.70 19.76
C LEU A 186 -8.82 0.95 19.33
N PHE A 187 -9.28 2.19 19.45
CA PHE A 187 -10.62 2.58 19.01
C PHE A 187 -10.81 2.41 17.50
N ILE A 188 -9.86 2.89 16.70
CA ILE A 188 -9.91 2.73 15.23
C ILE A 188 -9.88 1.24 14.86
N ARG A 189 -9.03 0.45 15.52
CA ARG A 189 -8.95 -1.00 15.31
C ARG A 189 -10.29 -1.70 15.56
N GLN A 190 -11.07 -1.27 16.53
CA GLN A 190 -12.40 -1.80 16.79
C GLN A 190 -13.37 -1.46 15.64
N LYS A 191 -13.35 -0.21 15.16
CA LYS A 191 -14.20 0.24 14.04
C LYS A 191 -13.91 -0.50 12.74
N ILE A 192 -12.65 -0.51 12.30
CA ILE A 192 -12.26 -1.13 11.02
C ILE A 192 -12.46 -2.66 11.06
N ARG A 193 -12.50 -3.29 12.26
CA ARG A 193 -12.76 -4.74 12.40
C ARG A 193 -14.06 -5.17 11.72
N GLU A 194 -15.11 -4.38 11.90
CA GLU A 194 -16.43 -4.65 11.31
C GLU A 194 -16.38 -4.51 9.78
N ASP A 195 -15.59 -3.57 9.27
CA ASP A 195 -15.39 -3.39 7.83
C ASP A 195 -14.67 -4.58 7.20
N PHE A 196 -13.62 -5.11 7.85
CA PHE A 196 -12.94 -6.31 7.35
C PHE A 196 -13.86 -7.54 7.27
N LEU A 197 -14.77 -7.71 8.25
CA LEU A 197 -15.69 -8.85 8.29
C LEU A 197 -16.83 -8.74 7.29
N SER A 198 -17.19 -7.52 6.88
CA SER A 198 -18.33 -7.25 6.00
C SER A 198 -17.93 -6.97 4.55
N ALA A 199 -16.66 -6.71 4.26
CA ALA A 199 -16.19 -6.42 2.91
C ALA A 199 -16.16 -7.66 2.02
N GLU A 200 -16.66 -7.53 0.79
CA GLU A 200 -16.61 -8.60 -0.20
C GLU A 200 -15.23 -8.70 -0.88
N ILE A 201 -14.53 -7.57 -0.99
CA ILE A 201 -13.25 -7.46 -1.70
C ILE A 201 -12.18 -6.79 -0.85
N GLY A 202 -11.00 -7.38 -0.86
CA GLY A 202 -9.76 -6.78 -0.39
C GLY A 202 -8.91 -6.28 -1.55
N ILE A 203 -8.44 -5.03 -1.48
CA ILE A 203 -7.49 -4.49 -2.45
C ILE A 203 -6.16 -4.19 -1.75
N THR A 204 -5.05 -4.61 -2.35
CA THR A 204 -3.71 -4.27 -1.85
C THR A 204 -2.80 -3.75 -2.95
N GLY A 205 -1.71 -3.11 -2.53
CA GLY A 205 -0.55 -2.94 -3.40
C GLY A 205 0.26 -4.23 -3.52
N CYS A 206 1.48 -4.07 -4.02
CA CYS A 206 2.50 -5.11 -4.07
C CYS A 206 3.88 -4.45 -3.92
N ASN A 207 4.67 -4.90 -2.94
CA ASN A 207 6.05 -4.45 -2.80
C ASN A 207 6.95 -5.12 -3.83
N PHE A 208 6.83 -6.45 -3.92
CA PHE A 208 7.54 -7.32 -4.88
C PHE A 208 6.64 -8.47 -5.30
N ALA A 209 6.65 -8.81 -6.59
CA ALA A 209 6.10 -10.04 -7.15
C ALA A 209 7.26 -10.95 -7.56
N VAL A 210 7.23 -12.20 -7.12
CA VAL A 210 8.27 -13.19 -7.39
C VAL A 210 7.88 -13.99 -8.62
N ALA A 211 8.64 -13.81 -9.70
CA ALA A 211 8.31 -14.42 -10.99
C ALA A 211 8.36 -15.95 -10.94
N GLU A 212 9.31 -16.56 -10.23
CA GLU A 212 9.46 -18.03 -10.20
C GLU A 212 8.27 -18.76 -9.54
N THR A 213 7.62 -18.13 -8.56
CA THR A 213 6.55 -18.76 -7.77
C THR A 213 5.16 -18.19 -8.03
N GLY A 214 5.03 -17.02 -8.67
CA GLY A 214 3.74 -16.35 -8.79
C GLY A 214 3.28 -15.73 -7.46
N SER A 215 4.19 -15.45 -6.54
CA SER A 215 3.87 -14.89 -5.22
C SER A 215 3.93 -13.37 -5.23
N VAL A 216 3.05 -12.70 -4.48
CA VAL A 216 3.13 -11.26 -4.20
C VAL A 216 3.45 -11.01 -2.74
N CYS A 217 4.23 -9.96 -2.49
CA CYS A 217 4.73 -9.58 -1.17
C CYS A 217 4.11 -8.27 -0.68
N LEU A 218 3.66 -8.29 0.57
CA LEU A 218 3.28 -7.10 1.34
C LEU A 218 4.27 -6.91 2.50
N VAL A 219 4.94 -5.76 2.49
CA VAL A 219 5.90 -5.35 3.52
C VAL A 219 5.24 -4.26 4.37
N THR A 220 4.85 -4.59 5.60
CA THR A 220 4.03 -3.71 6.44
C THR A 220 4.52 -3.70 7.89
N ASN A 221 4.25 -2.60 8.60
CA ASN A 221 4.49 -2.49 10.05
C ASN A 221 3.21 -2.65 10.87
N GLU A 222 2.08 -2.81 10.20
CA GLU A 222 0.75 -2.96 10.77
C GLU A 222 0.12 -4.27 10.28
N GLY A 223 -0.67 -4.93 11.14
CA GLY A 223 -1.31 -6.21 10.80
C GLY A 223 -2.60 -6.07 9.97
N ASN A 224 -2.97 -4.85 9.60
CA ASN A 224 -4.19 -4.50 8.86
C ASN A 224 -4.21 -5.11 7.45
N ALA A 225 -3.10 -5.04 6.71
CA ALA A 225 -3.04 -5.54 5.34
C ALA A 225 -3.30 -7.05 5.26
N ARG A 226 -2.87 -7.83 6.26
CA ARG A 226 -3.17 -9.27 6.35
C ARG A 226 -4.69 -9.51 6.39
N MET A 227 -5.44 -8.67 7.09
CA MET A 227 -6.89 -8.79 7.14
C MET A 227 -7.57 -8.45 5.80
N CYS A 228 -6.99 -7.53 5.01
CA CYS A 228 -7.45 -7.27 3.64
C CYS A 228 -7.32 -8.52 2.75
N THR A 229 -6.37 -9.41 3.03
CA THR A 229 -6.08 -10.56 2.16
C THR A 229 -6.59 -11.88 2.69
N THR A 230 -7.05 -11.95 3.95
CA THR A 230 -7.53 -13.22 4.54
C THR A 230 -9.04 -13.27 4.76
N LEU A 231 -9.71 -12.13 4.97
CA LEU A 231 -11.14 -12.09 5.31
C LEU A 231 -12.05 -11.90 4.09
N PRO A 232 -11.78 -10.96 3.17
CA PRO A 232 -12.58 -10.84 1.96
C PRO A 232 -12.46 -12.07 1.06
N LYS A 233 -13.57 -12.49 0.45
CA LYS A 233 -13.60 -13.65 -0.46
C LYS A 233 -12.88 -13.41 -1.78
N THR A 234 -12.60 -12.16 -2.13
CA THR A 234 -11.86 -11.83 -3.35
C THR A 234 -10.75 -10.85 -3.02
N HIS A 235 -9.54 -11.15 -3.49
CA HIS A 235 -8.37 -10.29 -3.32
C HIS A 235 -7.89 -9.77 -4.68
N ILE A 236 -7.70 -8.47 -4.77
CA ILE A 236 -7.11 -7.81 -5.93
C ILE A 236 -5.79 -7.17 -5.49
N ALA A 237 -4.66 -7.68 -5.97
CA ALA A 237 -3.36 -7.05 -5.83
C ALA A 237 -3.07 -6.17 -7.05
N VAL A 238 -2.62 -4.94 -6.83
CA VAL A 238 -2.28 -3.99 -7.90
C VAL A 238 -0.80 -3.64 -7.82
N MET A 239 -0.09 -3.78 -8.94
CA MET A 239 1.35 -3.51 -9.02
C MET A 239 1.71 -2.73 -10.29
N GLY A 240 2.80 -1.95 -10.24
CA GLY A 240 3.47 -1.49 -11.45
C GLY A 240 4.29 -2.62 -12.08
N MET A 241 4.51 -2.57 -13.39
CA MET A 241 5.29 -3.59 -14.12
C MET A 241 6.69 -3.83 -13.51
N GLU A 242 7.30 -2.78 -12.96
CA GLU A 242 8.67 -2.81 -12.42
C GLU A 242 8.81 -3.51 -11.06
N ARG A 243 7.72 -3.99 -10.46
CA ARG A 243 7.67 -4.53 -9.09
C ARG A 243 8.05 -6.01 -9.03
N ILE A 244 8.92 -6.48 -9.90
CA ILE A 244 9.29 -7.90 -9.99
C ILE A 244 10.64 -8.18 -9.32
N ALA A 245 10.72 -9.35 -8.70
CA ALA A 245 11.98 -10.03 -8.40
C ALA A 245 11.97 -11.41 -9.10
N PRO A 246 13.11 -11.87 -9.66
CA PRO A 246 13.17 -13.18 -10.32
C PRO A 246 12.87 -14.32 -9.35
N THR A 247 13.61 -14.37 -8.23
CA THR A 247 13.51 -15.41 -7.21
C THR A 247 13.47 -14.83 -5.80
N PHE A 248 13.19 -15.67 -4.80
CA PHE A 248 13.29 -15.25 -3.39
C PHE A 248 14.70 -14.82 -2.97
N ALA A 249 15.76 -15.30 -3.64
CA ALA A 249 17.14 -14.89 -3.34
C ALA A 249 17.35 -13.41 -3.66
N GLU A 250 16.80 -12.91 -4.77
CA GLU A 250 16.82 -11.48 -5.06
C GLU A 250 15.94 -10.69 -4.11
N VAL A 251 14.80 -11.24 -3.68
CA VAL A 251 13.94 -10.53 -2.74
C VAL A 251 14.61 -10.31 -1.38
N ASP A 252 15.42 -11.26 -0.90
CA ASP A 252 16.15 -11.09 0.37
C ASP A 252 16.97 -9.80 0.38
N VAL A 253 17.72 -9.54 -0.70
CA VAL A 253 18.46 -8.29 -0.92
C VAL A 253 17.52 -7.09 -0.96
N LEU A 254 16.45 -7.16 -1.76
CA LEU A 254 15.55 -6.03 -1.98
C LEU A 254 14.75 -5.65 -0.72
N ILE A 255 14.27 -6.61 0.06
CA ILE A 255 13.55 -6.38 1.32
C ILE A 255 14.51 -5.85 2.39
N ALA A 256 15.72 -6.40 2.49
CA ALA A 256 16.73 -5.93 3.44
C ALA A 256 17.06 -4.44 3.22
N MET A 257 17.17 -4.04 1.95
CA MET A 257 17.40 -2.65 1.54
C MET A 257 16.17 -1.77 1.76
N LEU A 258 14.97 -2.27 1.44
CA LEU A 258 13.71 -1.55 1.61
C LEU A 258 13.47 -1.17 3.07
N ALA A 259 13.54 -2.13 4.00
CA ALA A 259 13.23 -1.89 5.41
C ALA A 259 14.18 -0.87 6.05
N ARG A 260 15.48 -0.98 5.74
CA ARG A 260 16.52 -0.07 6.26
C ARG A 260 16.38 1.33 5.68
N SER A 261 16.10 1.43 4.38
CA SER A 261 15.97 2.72 3.70
C SER A 261 14.68 3.45 4.07
N ALA A 262 13.56 2.74 4.15
CA ALA A 262 12.24 3.35 4.30
C ALA A 262 11.92 3.77 5.73
N VAL A 263 12.23 2.91 6.72
CA VAL A 263 11.82 3.10 8.12
C VAL A 263 12.96 2.97 9.12
N GLY A 264 14.18 2.66 8.65
CA GLY A 264 15.33 2.46 9.53
C GLY A 264 15.17 1.25 10.45
N ALA A 265 14.70 0.13 9.89
CA ALA A 265 14.60 -1.16 10.59
C ALA A 265 15.32 -2.28 9.83
N ARG A 266 15.79 -3.32 10.54
CA ARG A 266 16.40 -4.51 9.92
C ARG A 266 15.42 -5.25 9.00
N LEU A 267 14.17 -5.30 9.42
CA LEU A 267 13.02 -5.88 8.73
C LEU A 267 11.76 -5.19 9.27
N THR A 268 10.69 -5.12 8.50
CA THR A 268 9.39 -4.63 8.98
C THR A 268 8.68 -5.66 9.84
N GLY A 269 7.66 -5.21 10.60
CA GLY A 269 6.91 -6.08 11.51
C GLY A 269 6.25 -7.29 10.84
N TYR A 270 5.81 -7.12 9.58
CA TYR A 270 5.18 -8.18 8.79
C TYR A 270 5.72 -8.19 7.36
N ASN A 271 6.01 -9.39 6.87
CA ASN A 271 6.31 -9.68 5.47
C ASN A 271 5.38 -10.82 5.06
N THR A 272 4.29 -10.48 4.37
CA THR A 272 3.24 -11.42 3.99
C THR A 272 3.41 -11.81 2.53
N TRP A 273 3.39 -13.11 2.28
CA TRP A 273 3.55 -13.70 0.96
C TRP A 273 2.25 -14.39 0.56
N LEU A 274 1.73 -14.06 -0.62
CA LEU A 274 0.46 -14.54 -1.11
C LEU A 274 0.68 -15.21 -2.46
N THR A 275 0.29 -16.47 -2.59
CA THR A 275 0.54 -17.31 -3.76
C THR A 275 -0.80 -17.82 -4.29
N GLY A 276 -1.62 -16.91 -4.80
CA GLY A 276 -2.95 -17.24 -5.33
C GLY A 276 -4.07 -17.27 -4.28
N PRO A 277 -5.26 -17.79 -4.65
CA PRO A 277 -6.39 -17.96 -3.74
C PRO A 277 -6.13 -19.06 -2.69
N ARG A 278 -7.03 -19.17 -1.71
CA ARG A 278 -6.98 -20.21 -0.68
C ARG A 278 -7.06 -21.61 -1.30
N GLU A 279 -6.25 -22.51 -0.77
CA GLU A 279 -6.28 -23.92 -1.15
C GLU A 279 -7.46 -24.66 -0.49
N ALA A 280 -7.81 -25.82 -1.06
CA ALA A 280 -8.86 -26.67 -0.52
C ALA A 280 -8.52 -27.12 0.92
N GLY A 281 -9.46 -26.95 1.84
CA GLY A 281 -9.28 -27.30 3.25
C GLY A 281 -8.74 -26.17 4.13
N HIS A 282 -8.29 -25.04 3.55
CA HIS A 282 -7.95 -23.86 4.33
C HIS A 282 -9.20 -23.10 4.79
N VAL A 283 -9.17 -22.68 6.06
CA VAL A 283 -10.29 -22.03 6.75
C VAL A 283 -10.40 -20.54 6.46
N ASP A 284 -9.32 -19.90 6.01
CA ASP A 284 -9.22 -18.48 5.68
C ASP A 284 -8.52 -18.26 4.32
N GLY A 285 -8.60 -17.02 3.82
CA GLY A 285 -8.04 -16.62 2.52
C GLY A 285 -9.10 -16.33 1.45
N PRO A 286 -8.70 -15.70 0.35
CA PRO A 286 -9.62 -15.31 -0.71
C PRO A 286 -9.96 -16.54 -1.56
N GLU A 287 -11.21 -16.65 -1.98
CA GLU A 287 -11.67 -17.67 -2.94
C GLU A 287 -11.24 -17.34 -4.38
N GLU A 288 -11.01 -16.06 -4.68
CA GLU A 288 -10.55 -15.59 -5.99
C GLU A 288 -9.45 -14.55 -5.82
N PHE A 289 -8.39 -14.69 -6.61
CA PHE A 289 -7.24 -13.78 -6.61
C PHE A 289 -7.05 -13.15 -7.98
N HIS A 290 -6.87 -11.83 -8.01
CA HIS A 290 -6.55 -11.07 -9.22
C HIS A 290 -5.25 -10.28 -9.03
N LEU A 291 -4.34 -10.41 -9.98
CA LEU A 291 -3.16 -9.57 -10.12
C LEU A 291 -3.37 -8.58 -11.27
N VAL A 292 -3.49 -7.30 -10.94
CA VAL A 292 -3.59 -6.20 -11.90
C VAL A 292 -2.21 -5.56 -12.05
N ILE A 293 -1.62 -5.72 -13.23
CA ILE A 293 -0.29 -5.21 -13.56
C ILE A 293 -0.47 -3.95 -14.41
N VAL A 294 0.07 -2.83 -13.93
CA VAL A 294 -0.16 -1.49 -14.50
C VAL A 294 1.12 -0.97 -15.15
N ASP A 295 1.02 -0.60 -16.42
CA ASP A 295 2.02 0.20 -17.13
C ASP A 295 1.81 1.68 -16.83
N ASN A 296 0.75 2.28 -17.38
CA ASN A 296 0.41 3.70 -17.22
C ASN A 296 1.58 4.65 -17.57
N GLY A 297 2.32 4.32 -18.63
CA GLY A 297 3.45 5.13 -19.14
C GLY A 297 4.75 4.93 -18.38
N ARG A 298 4.92 3.78 -17.72
CA ARG A 298 6.19 3.37 -17.09
C ARG A 298 7.17 2.87 -18.15
N PHE A 299 6.67 2.27 -19.24
CA PHE A 299 7.44 1.72 -20.35
C PHE A 299 6.85 2.10 -21.71
#